data_AF-A0A2G4IXZ7-F1
#
_entry.id   AF-A0A2G4IXZ7-F1
#
_cell.length_a   1.000
_cell.length_b   1.000
_cell.length_c   1.000
_cell.angle_alpha   90.00
_cell.angle_beta   90.00
_cell.angle_gamma   90.00
#
_symmetry.space_group_name_H-M   'P 1'
#
loop_
_entity.id
_entity.type
_entity.pdbx_description
1 polymer ?
#
loop_
_entity_poly.entity_id
_entity_poly.type
_entity_poly.pdbx_seq_one_letter_code
_entity_poly.pdbx_strand_id
1 'polypeptide(L)'
;MALISQSGCSIGQSGSSASTEPAKATVSKFLEAIKRGDEVLASSMLTKLARAKTEELGISVAPPVQATAIYSIQDCEMVGEADDLVHVSTNWTDTDADGFTSTDSVVWVVRLDPEGWRVVGMAMRIFDDMAPLLLNFEDPEDMLAKQELVAEELHKRAEKDAQTAAKETKNPQTARSANAAQKVE
;
A
#
# COMPACT_ATOMS: atom_id res chain seq x y z
N MET A 1 -15.39 -60.21 -19.15
CA MET A 1 -14.52 -60.05 -17.96
C MET A 1 -13.68 -58.81 -18.22
N ALA A 2 -14.18 -57.63 -17.84
CA ALA A 2 -13.56 -56.35 -18.13
C ALA A 2 -13.09 -55.72 -16.81
N LEU A 3 -11.78 -55.51 -16.71
CA LEU A 3 -11.10 -54.80 -15.62
C LEU A 3 -11.23 -53.30 -15.89
N ILE A 4 -11.91 -52.57 -15.00
CA ILE A 4 -11.97 -51.11 -15.02
C ILE A 4 -10.90 -50.60 -14.06
N SER A 5 -9.79 -50.09 -14.61
CA SER A 5 -8.76 -49.39 -13.85
C SER A 5 -9.32 -48.10 -13.26
N GLN A 6 -9.21 -47.98 -11.94
CA GLN A 6 -9.28 -46.70 -11.24
C GLN A 6 -8.04 -45.87 -11.60
N SER A 7 -8.25 -44.65 -12.09
CA SER A 7 -7.21 -43.63 -12.16
C SER A 7 -7.71 -42.37 -11.46
N GLY A 8 -7.19 -42.19 -10.24
CA GLY A 8 -6.66 -40.91 -9.77
C GLY A 8 -7.66 -39.79 -9.52
N CYS A 9 -8.18 -39.74 -8.29
CA CYS A 9 -8.45 -38.47 -7.62
C CYS A 9 -7.15 -37.67 -7.57
N SER A 10 -7.00 -36.66 -8.43
CA SER A 10 -6.05 -35.58 -8.18
C SER A 10 -6.79 -34.49 -7.42
N ILE A 11 -6.81 -34.67 -6.10
CA ILE A 11 -7.18 -33.65 -5.13
C ILE A 11 -6.09 -32.57 -5.21
N GLY A 12 -6.36 -31.55 -6.02
CA GLY A 12 -5.63 -30.28 -6.00
C GLY A 12 -6.06 -29.53 -4.74
N GLN A 13 -5.18 -29.53 -3.77
CA GLN A 13 -5.33 -28.91 -2.45
C GLN A 13 -5.32 -27.39 -2.59
N SER A 14 -6.50 -26.76 -2.73
CA SER A 14 -6.69 -25.33 -2.45
C SER A 14 -7.15 -25.19 -1.00
N GLY A 15 -6.20 -25.10 -0.08
CA GLY A 15 -6.48 -24.85 1.33
C GLY A 15 -6.84 -23.39 1.59
N SER A 16 -7.89 -23.17 2.40
CA SER A 16 -8.17 -21.96 3.20
C SER A 16 -8.76 -20.70 2.54
N SER A 17 -9.67 -20.82 1.56
CA SER A 17 -10.45 -19.66 1.07
C SER A 17 -11.73 -19.36 1.87
N ALA A 18 -12.21 -20.29 2.72
CA ALA A 18 -13.50 -20.11 3.41
C ALA A 18 -13.46 -19.13 4.61
N SER A 19 -12.30 -18.93 5.25
CA SER A 19 -12.21 -18.09 6.47
C SER A 19 -11.87 -16.63 6.18
N THR A 20 -11.25 -16.34 5.03
CA THR A 20 -10.77 -14.99 4.67
C THR A 20 -11.73 -14.23 3.76
N GLU A 21 -12.68 -14.90 3.12
CA GLU A 21 -13.64 -14.27 2.19
C GLU A 21 -14.47 -13.12 2.82
N PRO A 22 -14.97 -13.23 4.08
CA PRO A 22 -15.69 -12.12 4.69
C PRO A 22 -14.79 -10.90 5.00
N ALA A 23 -13.53 -11.14 5.35
CA ALA A 23 -12.54 -10.06 5.52
C ALA A 23 -12.24 -9.38 4.18
N LYS A 24 -12.09 -10.16 3.11
CA LYS A 24 -11.94 -9.66 1.74
C LYS A 24 -13.12 -8.79 1.32
N ALA A 25 -14.35 -9.26 1.54
CA ALA A 25 -15.57 -8.51 1.22
C ALA A 25 -15.66 -7.18 2.00
N THR A 26 -15.19 -7.18 3.25
CA THR A 26 -15.10 -5.98 4.10
C THR A 26 -14.17 -4.95 3.47
N VAL A 27 -12.98 -5.37 3.02
CA VAL A 27 -12.02 -4.49 2.34
C VAL A 27 -12.58 -4.01 1.00
N SER A 28 -13.17 -4.88 0.18
CA SER A 28 -13.82 -4.47 -1.08
C SER A 28 -14.81 -3.32 -0.85
N LYS A 29 -15.72 -3.50 0.11
CA LYS A 29 -16.76 -2.51 0.41
C LYS A 29 -16.17 -1.20 0.95
N PHE A 30 -15.11 -1.28 1.75
CA PHE A 30 -14.38 -0.12 2.25
C PHE A 30 -13.69 0.67 1.11
N LEU A 31 -12.99 0.00 0.20
CA LEU A 31 -12.33 0.66 -0.93
C LEU A 31 -13.33 1.26 -1.93
N GLU A 32 -14.47 0.59 -2.15
CA GLU A 32 -15.56 1.18 -2.92
C GLU A 32 -16.13 2.45 -2.28
N ALA A 33 -16.26 2.47 -0.95
CA ALA A 33 -16.71 3.64 -0.23
C ALA A 33 -15.74 4.81 -0.41
N ILE A 34 -14.43 4.56 -0.26
CA ILE A 34 -13.38 5.56 -0.53
C ILE A 34 -13.47 6.07 -1.97
N LYS A 35 -13.56 5.17 -2.95
CA LYS A 35 -13.61 5.55 -4.37
C LYS A 35 -14.84 6.42 -4.71
N ARG A 36 -15.95 6.23 -4.00
CA ARG A 36 -17.17 7.04 -4.14
C ARG A 36 -17.15 8.34 -3.32
N GLY A 37 -16.13 8.56 -2.49
CA GLY A 37 -16.10 9.66 -1.53
C GLY A 37 -17.13 9.50 -0.39
N ASP A 38 -17.60 8.28 -0.14
CA ASP A 38 -18.54 7.97 0.94
C ASP A 38 -17.78 7.73 2.25
N GLU A 39 -17.32 8.83 2.85
CA GLU A 39 -16.53 8.82 4.09
C GLU A 39 -17.32 8.22 5.25
N VAL A 40 -18.63 8.40 5.29
CA VAL A 40 -19.51 7.83 6.33
C VAL A 40 -19.49 6.31 6.26
N LEU A 41 -19.67 5.75 5.06
CA LEU A 41 -19.60 4.31 4.87
C LEU A 41 -18.19 3.80 5.15
N ALA A 42 -17.13 4.46 4.66
CA ALA A 42 -15.76 4.05 4.91
C ALA A 42 -15.44 4.01 6.42
N SER A 43 -15.80 5.06 7.15
CA SER A 43 -15.62 5.16 8.61
C SER A 43 -16.42 4.09 9.39
N SER A 44 -17.60 3.69 8.88
CA SER A 44 -18.40 2.61 9.47
C SER A 44 -17.76 1.22 9.36
N MET A 45 -16.84 1.04 8.40
CA MET A 45 -16.11 -0.22 8.19
C MET A 45 -14.86 -0.34 9.08
N LEU A 46 -14.50 0.73 9.80
CA LEU A 46 -13.46 0.70 10.82
C LEU A 46 -14.01 0.10 12.14
N THR A 47 -13.13 -0.41 12.99
CA THR A 47 -13.51 -0.71 14.37
C THR A 47 -13.98 0.55 15.09
N LYS A 48 -14.74 0.38 16.18
CA LYS A 48 -15.21 1.52 16.99
C LYS A 48 -14.04 2.37 17.50
N LEU A 49 -12.97 1.70 17.93
CA LEU A 49 -11.77 2.37 18.42
C LEU A 49 -11.05 3.10 17.28
N ALA A 50 -10.81 2.43 16.15
CA ALA A 50 -10.16 3.05 14.99
C ALA A 50 -10.93 4.30 14.52
N ARG A 51 -12.26 4.20 14.37
CA ARG A 51 -13.10 5.34 13.99
C ARG A 51 -12.97 6.51 14.96
N ALA A 52 -13.09 6.23 16.26
CA ALA A 52 -13.02 7.27 17.29
C ALA A 52 -11.65 7.97 17.26
N LYS A 53 -10.56 7.22 17.08
CA LYS A 53 -9.19 7.76 17.05
C LYS A 53 -8.89 8.53 15.77
N THR A 54 -9.32 8.03 14.62
CA THR A 54 -9.16 8.75 13.35
C THR A 54 -9.97 10.05 13.31
N GLU A 55 -11.16 10.06 13.92
CA GLU A 55 -12.00 11.26 14.05
C GLU A 55 -11.38 12.28 15.03
N GLU A 56 -10.88 11.83 16.18
CA GLU A 56 -10.18 12.65 17.17
C GLU A 56 -8.97 13.39 16.58
N LEU A 57 -8.22 12.72 15.70
CA LEU A 57 -7.02 13.27 15.07
C LEU A 57 -7.30 13.99 13.74
N GLY A 58 -8.54 13.96 13.23
CA GLY A 58 -8.87 14.50 11.90
C GLY A 58 -8.12 13.80 10.76
N ILE A 59 -7.75 12.53 10.93
CA ILE A 59 -6.99 11.75 9.94
C ILE A 59 -7.96 11.03 9.01
N SER A 60 -7.79 11.23 7.70
CA SER A 60 -8.48 10.42 6.71
C SER A 60 -7.79 9.07 6.54
N VAL A 61 -8.55 7.99 6.63
CA VAL A 61 -8.09 6.61 6.42
C VAL A 61 -8.05 6.21 4.94
N ALA A 62 -8.41 7.12 4.03
CA ALA A 62 -8.32 6.89 2.61
C ALA A 62 -6.84 6.94 2.15
N PRO A 63 -6.39 5.99 1.31
CA PRO A 63 -5.09 6.10 0.66
C PRO A 63 -5.01 7.37 -0.19
N PRO A 64 -3.83 7.99 -0.34
CA PRO A 64 -3.63 9.15 -1.21
C PRO A 64 -3.57 8.71 -2.68
N VAL A 65 -4.66 8.18 -3.21
CA VAL A 65 -4.79 7.74 -4.61
C VAL A 65 -5.70 8.68 -5.39
N GLN A 66 -5.45 8.85 -6.68
CA GLN A 66 -6.32 9.69 -7.50
C GLN A 66 -7.69 9.01 -7.70
N ALA A 67 -8.73 9.81 -7.95
CA ALA A 67 -10.08 9.29 -8.16
C ALA A 67 -10.20 8.33 -9.37
N THR A 68 -9.29 8.46 -10.33
CA THR A 68 -9.18 7.61 -11.53
C THR A 68 -8.53 6.26 -11.25
N ALA A 69 -7.90 6.08 -10.09
CA ALA A 69 -7.17 4.87 -9.77
C ALA A 69 -8.09 3.63 -9.75
N ILE A 70 -7.55 2.52 -10.24
CA ILE A 70 -8.20 1.22 -10.26
C ILE A 70 -7.54 0.37 -9.19
N TYR A 71 -8.33 -0.13 -8.24
CA TYR A 71 -7.84 -1.08 -7.26
C TYR A 71 -8.14 -2.51 -7.69
N SER A 72 -7.30 -3.44 -7.26
CA SER A 72 -7.50 -4.88 -7.40
C SER A 72 -7.11 -5.56 -6.09
N ILE A 73 -7.97 -6.46 -5.62
CA ILE A 73 -7.66 -7.28 -4.43
C ILE A 73 -6.87 -8.51 -4.88
N GLN A 74 -5.75 -8.73 -4.20
CA GLN A 74 -4.82 -9.82 -4.43
C GLN A 74 -5.09 -10.92 -3.40
N ASP A 75 -4.06 -11.35 -2.70
CA ASP A 75 -4.12 -12.40 -1.69
C ASP A 75 -4.71 -11.94 -0.36
N CYS A 76 -5.22 -12.90 0.39
CA CYS A 76 -5.69 -12.72 1.76
C CYS A 76 -5.04 -13.79 2.64
N GLU A 77 -4.42 -13.38 3.72
CA GLU A 77 -3.74 -14.26 4.66
C GLU A 77 -4.34 -14.12 6.04
N MET A 78 -4.74 -15.24 6.66
CA MET A 78 -5.10 -15.26 8.08
C MET A 78 -3.81 -15.17 8.90
N VAL A 79 -3.79 -14.26 9.87
CA VAL A 79 -2.64 -13.94 10.70
C VAL A 79 -3.01 -14.15 12.15
N GLY A 80 -2.07 -14.67 12.94
CA GLY A 80 -2.29 -14.96 14.35
C GLY A 80 -2.96 -16.32 14.60
N GLU A 81 -2.95 -16.73 15.87
CA GLU A 81 -3.42 -18.06 16.29
C GLU A 81 -4.93 -18.11 16.58
N ALA A 82 -5.58 -16.95 16.66
CA ALA A 82 -6.98 -16.82 17.06
C ALA A 82 -7.97 -16.75 15.88
N ASP A 83 -7.48 -16.90 14.64
CA ASP A 83 -8.27 -16.79 13.39
C ASP A 83 -9.14 -15.52 13.29
N ASP A 84 -8.70 -14.44 13.95
CA ASP A 84 -9.44 -13.19 14.10
C ASP A 84 -8.77 -12.01 13.38
N LEU A 85 -7.64 -12.22 12.69
CA LEU A 85 -6.91 -11.18 11.98
C LEU A 85 -6.58 -11.64 10.57
N VAL A 86 -6.89 -10.81 9.57
CA VAL A 86 -6.61 -11.10 8.16
C VAL A 86 -5.87 -9.92 7.54
N HIS A 87 -4.79 -10.22 6.85
CA HIS A 87 -4.12 -9.29 5.95
C HIS A 87 -4.71 -9.45 4.54
N VAL A 88 -5.19 -8.35 3.96
CA VAL A 88 -5.74 -8.32 2.61
C VAL A 88 -4.86 -7.44 1.73
N SER A 89 -4.13 -8.05 0.81
CA SER A 89 -3.26 -7.35 -0.13
C SER A 89 -4.07 -6.74 -1.27
N THR A 90 -3.78 -5.49 -1.60
CA THR A 90 -4.44 -4.74 -2.66
C THR A 90 -3.42 -3.99 -3.48
N ASN A 91 -3.66 -3.86 -4.78
CA ASN A 91 -2.86 -3.02 -5.66
C ASN A 91 -3.74 -1.89 -6.17
N TRP A 92 -3.21 -0.67 -6.14
CA TRP A 92 -3.80 0.52 -6.72
C TRP A 92 -2.98 0.91 -7.93
N THR A 93 -3.62 0.95 -9.10
CA THR A 93 -2.99 1.39 -10.33
C THR A 93 -3.53 2.76 -10.70
N ASP A 94 -2.63 3.72 -10.75
CA ASP A 94 -2.88 5.07 -11.23
C ASP A 94 -2.37 5.22 -12.66
N THR A 95 -3.05 6.04 -13.46
CA THR A 95 -2.63 6.38 -14.83
C THR A 95 -2.66 7.89 -14.95
N ASP A 96 -1.51 8.49 -15.19
CA ASP A 96 -1.40 9.93 -15.35
C ASP A 96 -1.89 10.41 -16.74
N ALA A 97 -1.83 11.73 -16.95
CA ALA A 97 -2.28 12.36 -18.18
C ALA A 97 -1.45 11.95 -19.42
N ASP A 98 -0.22 11.50 -19.23
CA ASP A 98 0.69 11.06 -20.29
C ASP A 98 0.53 9.55 -20.60
N GLY A 99 -0.34 8.87 -19.85
CA GLY A 99 -0.62 7.44 -19.98
C GLY A 99 0.38 6.55 -19.24
N PHE A 100 1.24 7.12 -18.39
CA PHE A 100 2.15 6.33 -17.57
C PHE A 100 1.39 5.72 -16.40
N THR A 101 1.59 4.42 -16.19
CA THR A 101 0.95 3.68 -15.12
C THR A 101 1.90 3.44 -13.95
N SER A 102 1.47 3.83 -12.76
CA SER A 102 2.13 3.49 -11.50
C SER A 102 1.24 2.52 -10.72
N THR A 103 1.85 1.60 -9.97
CA THR A 103 1.10 0.62 -9.16
C THR A 103 1.68 0.54 -7.76
N ASP A 104 0.84 0.84 -6.77
CA ASP A 104 1.18 0.81 -5.36
C ASP A 104 0.48 -0.36 -4.66
N SER A 105 1.24 -1.09 -3.85
CA SER A 105 0.71 -2.19 -3.03
C SER A 105 0.37 -1.70 -1.62
N VAL A 106 -0.86 -1.96 -1.19
CA VAL A 106 -1.38 -1.64 0.14
C VAL A 106 -1.94 -2.91 0.77
N VAL A 107 -1.49 -3.22 1.98
CA VAL A 107 -2.02 -4.34 2.78
C VAL A 107 -2.96 -3.80 3.83
N TRP A 108 -4.21 -4.23 3.81
CA TRP A 108 -5.21 -3.87 4.82
C TRP A 108 -5.20 -4.88 5.95
N VAL A 109 -5.21 -4.38 7.18
CA VAL A 109 -5.32 -5.21 8.38
C VAL A 109 -6.78 -5.21 8.82
N VAL A 110 -7.39 -6.39 8.82
CA VAL A 110 -8.81 -6.59 9.12
C VAL A 110 -8.92 -7.49 10.34
N ARG A 111 -9.66 -7.06 11.36
CA ARG A 111 -9.92 -7.85 12.57
C ARG A 111 -11.38 -8.27 12.64
N LEU A 112 -11.64 -9.47 13.16
CA LEU A 112 -12.97 -9.91 13.53
C LEU A 112 -13.40 -9.19 14.82
N ASP A 113 -14.27 -8.21 14.69
CA ASP A 113 -14.89 -7.48 15.80
C ASP A 113 -16.26 -8.11 16.14
N PRO A 114 -16.87 -7.88 17.32
CA PRO A 114 -18.22 -8.36 17.61
C PRO A 114 -19.29 -7.96 16.58
N GLU A 115 -19.07 -6.87 15.83
CA GLU A 115 -19.96 -6.42 14.75
C GLU A 115 -19.60 -7.02 13.36
N GLY A 116 -18.68 -7.97 13.33
CA GLY A 116 -18.11 -8.59 12.14
C GLY A 116 -16.72 -8.07 11.80
N TRP A 117 -16.20 -8.45 10.63
CA TRP A 117 -14.89 -8.00 10.16
C TRP A 117 -14.85 -6.48 9.99
N ARG A 118 -13.77 -5.85 10.49
CA ARG A 118 -13.55 -4.41 10.46
C ARG A 118 -12.09 -4.10 10.18
N VAL A 119 -11.86 -3.00 9.48
CA VAL A 119 -10.50 -2.52 9.20
C VAL A 119 -9.94 -1.87 10.46
N VAL A 120 -8.72 -2.26 10.85
CA VAL A 120 -8.00 -1.73 12.02
C VAL A 120 -6.75 -0.96 11.63
N GLY A 121 -6.24 -1.14 10.41
CA GLY A 121 -5.03 -0.47 9.95
C GLY A 121 -4.72 -0.75 8.49
N MET A 122 -3.66 -0.13 8.00
CA MET A 122 -3.11 -0.36 6.67
C MET A 122 -1.59 -0.41 6.72
N ALA A 123 -0.94 -1.16 5.84
CA ALA A 123 0.50 -1.10 5.63
C ALA A 123 0.80 -0.73 4.19
N MET A 124 1.67 0.27 4.01
CA MET A 124 2.07 0.75 2.69
C MET A 124 3.57 1.00 2.63
N ARG A 125 4.17 0.73 1.47
CA ARG A 125 5.58 1.06 1.23
C ARG A 125 5.67 2.50 0.73
N ILE A 126 6.17 3.40 1.58
CA ILE A 126 6.39 4.82 1.21
C ILE A 126 7.70 4.98 0.43
N PHE A 127 8.69 4.15 0.73
CA PHE A 127 10.03 4.24 0.17
C PHE A 127 10.53 2.83 -0.19
N ASP A 128 11.08 2.68 -1.40
CA ASP A 128 11.47 1.38 -1.96
C ASP A 128 12.52 0.63 -1.13
N ASP A 129 13.38 1.39 -0.44
CA ASP A 129 14.50 0.91 0.36
C ASP A 129 14.15 0.68 1.84
N MET A 130 12.88 0.90 2.23
CA MET A 130 12.43 0.72 3.61
C MET A 130 11.32 -0.33 3.74
N ALA A 131 11.18 -0.85 4.97
CA ALA A 131 10.09 -1.73 5.32
C ALA A 131 8.74 -1.01 5.14
N PRO A 132 7.67 -1.72 4.76
CA PRO A 132 6.34 -1.14 4.72
C PRO A 132 5.96 -0.53 6.07
N LEU A 133 5.42 0.68 6.01
CA LEU A 133 4.93 1.39 7.17
C LEU A 133 3.52 0.89 7.46
N LEU A 134 3.38 0.06 8.50
CA LEU A 134 2.08 -0.26 9.08
C LEU A 134 1.54 1.00 9.74
N LEU A 135 0.26 1.31 9.65
CA LEU A 135 -0.42 2.41 10.32
C LEU A 135 -1.59 1.80 11.08
N ASN A 136 -1.50 1.79 12.42
CA ASN A 136 -2.56 1.26 13.27
C ASN A 136 -3.55 2.38 13.59
N PHE A 137 -4.79 2.28 13.10
CA PHE A 137 -5.79 3.32 13.32
C PHE A 137 -6.30 3.37 14.76
N GLU A 138 -6.04 2.32 15.55
CA GLU A 138 -6.44 2.25 16.96
C GLU A 138 -5.42 2.90 17.90
N ASP A 139 -4.22 3.22 17.42
CA ASP A 139 -3.10 3.75 18.21
C ASP A 139 -2.67 5.14 17.71
N PRO A 140 -3.20 6.23 18.29
CA PRO A 140 -2.90 7.59 17.84
C PRO A 140 -1.43 7.98 18.02
N GLU A 141 -0.73 7.43 19.02
CA GLU A 141 0.68 7.74 19.26
C GLU A 141 1.55 7.13 18.16
N ASP A 142 1.25 5.87 17.79
CA ASP A 142 1.88 5.19 16.67
C ASP A 142 1.64 5.91 15.34
N MET A 143 0.42 6.41 15.10
CA MET A 143 0.11 7.18 13.89
C MET A 143 0.96 8.47 13.79
N LEU A 144 1.09 9.22 14.89
CA LEU A 144 1.88 10.45 14.92
C LEU A 144 3.37 10.18 14.72
N ALA A 145 3.92 9.20 15.43
CA ALA A 145 5.32 8.82 15.30
C ALA A 145 5.67 8.41 13.85
N LYS A 146 4.74 7.76 13.16
CA LYS A 146 4.90 7.35 11.76
C LYS A 146 4.81 8.52 10.79
N GLN A 147 3.97 9.51 11.06
CA GLN A 147 3.93 10.76 10.27
C GLN A 147 5.24 11.53 10.41
N GLU A 148 5.78 11.64 11.63
CA GLU A 148 7.07 12.30 11.88
C GLU A 148 8.21 11.57 11.16
N LEU A 149 8.26 10.24 11.24
CA LEU A 149 9.25 9.44 10.52
C LEU A 149 9.22 9.69 9.00
N VAL A 150 8.04 9.71 8.41
CA VAL A 150 7.90 10.00 6.97
C VAL A 150 8.35 11.42 6.65
N ALA A 151 7.99 12.41 7.48
CA ALA A 151 8.38 13.80 7.28
C ALA A 151 9.91 14.01 7.39
N GLU A 152 10.55 13.38 8.38
CA GLU A 152 12.00 13.41 8.56
C GLU A 152 12.74 12.77 7.37
N GLU A 153 12.28 11.61 6.90
CA GLU A 153 12.91 10.95 5.76
C GLU A 153 12.73 11.74 4.46
N LEU A 154 11.56 12.35 4.22
CA LEU A 154 11.35 13.26 3.10
C LEU A 154 12.32 14.44 3.15
N HIS A 155 12.50 15.05 4.32
CA HIS A 155 13.43 16.17 4.50
C HIS A 155 14.87 15.73 4.18
N LYS A 156 15.32 14.62 4.76
CA LYS A 156 16.66 14.07 4.56
C LYS A 156 16.95 13.74 3.10
N ARG A 157 15.98 13.18 2.37
CA ARG A 157 16.11 12.89 0.94
C ARG A 157 16.20 14.18 0.11
N ALA A 158 15.34 15.15 0.40
CA ALA A 158 15.38 16.45 -0.28
C ALA A 158 16.74 17.16 -0.10
N GLU A 159 17.33 17.11 1.11
CA GLU A 159 18.67 17.65 1.35
C GLU A 159 19.76 16.90 0.57
N LYS A 160 19.67 15.56 0.51
CA LYS A 160 20.62 14.72 -0.24
C LYS A 160 20.55 14.99 -1.75
N ASP A 161 19.36 15.16 -2.29
CA ASP A 161 19.14 15.46 -3.70
C ASP A 161 19.69 16.85 -4.05
N ALA A 162 19.42 17.85 -3.20
CA ALA A 162 19.97 19.20 -3.36
C ALA A 162 21.50 19.23 -3.31
N GLN A 163 22.12 18.45 -2.41
CA GLN A 163 23.58 18.33 -2.32
C GLN A 163 24.18 17.61 -3.53
N THR A 164 23.47 16.64 -4.11
CA THR A 164 23.92 15.90 -5.29
C THR A 164 23.87 16.80 -6.53
N ALA A 165 22.77 17.54 -6.74
CA ALA A 165 22.64 18.52 -7.83
C ALA A 165 23.67 19.66 -7.75
N ALA A 166 23.99 20.13 -6.54
CA ALA A 166 25.02 21.14 -6.32
C ALA A 166 26.44 20.64 -6.62
N LYS A 167 26.72 19.33 -6.45
CA LYS A 167 28.02 18.73 -6.77
C LYS A 167 28.20 18.50 -8.28
N GLU A 168 27.16 18.10 -9.00
CA GLU A 168 27.21 17.92 -10.46
C GLU A 168 27.39 19.27 -11.19
N THR A 169 26.73 20.33 -10.72
CA THR A 169 26.87 21.67 -11.32
C THR A 169 28.27 22.28 -11.11
N LYS A 170 29.01 21.83 -10.10
CA LYS A 170 30.36 22.33 -9.75
C LYS A 170 31.52 21.59 -10.41
N ASN A 171 31.28 20.55 -11.23
CA ASN A 171 32.35 19.81 -11.90
C ASN A 171 32.37 20.04 -13.44
N PRO A 172 32.86 21.19 -13.95
CA PRO A 172 32.95 21.46 -15.38
C PRO A 172 34.13 20.76 -16.11
N GLN A 173 34.75 19.73 -15.51
CA GLN A 173 36.04 19.21 -15.97
C GLN A 173 35.94 17.97 -16.85
N THR A 174 35.25 18.06 -17.99
CA THR A 174 35.45 17.15 -19.15
C THR A 174 35.15 17.76 -20.52
N ALA A 175 34.62 18.98 -20.63
CA ALA A 175 34.32 19.62 -21.92
C ALA A 175 35.47 20.50 -22.50
N ARG A 176 36.72 20.26 -22.11
CA ARG A 176 37.90 21.02 -22.60
C ARG A 176 38.95 20.11 -23.25
N SER A 177 38.53 19.29 -24.22
CA SER A 177 39.42 18.66 -25.21
C SER A 177 38.71 18.55 -26.57
N ALA A 178 38.34 19.70 -27.14
CA ALA A 178 37.87 19.74 -28.54
C ALA A 178 38.22 21.06 -29.27
N ASN A 179 39.22 21.81 -28.79
CA ASN A 179 39.66 23.01 -29.51
C ASN A 179 41.19 23.12 -29.54
N ALA A 180 41.82 22.18 -30.25
CA ALA A 180 43.21 22.27 -30.65
C ALA A 180 43.43 21.44 -31.91
N ALA A 181 43.03 21.98 -33.06
CA ALA A 181 43.73 21.83 -34.35
C ALA A 181 42.81 22.23 -35.51
N GLN A 182 42.73 23.53 -35.84
CA GLN A 182 42.71 23.91 -37.27
C GLN A 182 43.05 25.39 -37.44
N LYS A 183 44.35 25.70 -37.51
CA LYS A 183 44.84 26.87 -38.23
C LYS A 183 46.31 26.67 -38.60
N VAL A 184 46.55 26.25 -39.84
CA VAL A 184 47.74 26.34 -40.71
C VAL A 184 47.34 25.51 -41.95
N GLU A 185 47.41 25.94 -43.21
CA GLU A 185 47.92 27.10 -43.93
C GLU A 185 47.09 27.23 -45.22
#